data_AF-A0A137NUT9-F1
#
_entry.id   AF-A0A137NUT9-F1
#
_cell.length_a   1.000
_cell.length_b   1.000
_cell.length_c   1.000
_cell.angle_alpha   90.00
_cell.angle_beta   90.00
_cell.angle_gamma   90.00
#
_symmetry.space_group_name_H-M   'P 1'
#
loop_
_entity.id
_entity.type
_entity.pdbx_description
1 polymer ?
#
loop_
_entity_poly.entity_id
_entity_poly.type
_entity_poly.pdbx_seq_one_letter_code
_entity_poly.pdbx_strand_id
1 'polypeptide(L)'
;MFAAYRLYRLFKVPPELKDIPAAPLMTFIRYIKDKRSFGDKVEEYFQSQLNEFGAIRVLTHLGWTVFIGSPKLCKEVSTLSNIFEKIVLNKSKASFNFLRFVGDSQVASTNGQEWKKQRKIINPIFNQTWSTEMFGNSVQDLIDEWEKMEGD
;
A
#
# COMPACT_ATOMS: atom_id res chain seq x y z
N MET A 1 1.91 18.97 -30.28
CA MET A 1 3.27 18.60 -29.82
C MET A 1 3.36 18.36 -28.31
N PHE A 2 2.76 19.21 -27.46
CA PHE A 2 2.83 19.10 -25.99
C PHE A 2 2.19 17.84 -25.39
N ALA A 3 1.05 17.38 -25.92
CA ALA A 3 0.36 16.18 -25.44
C ALA A 3 1.15 14.89 -25.72
N ALA A 4 1.69 14.74 -26.93
CA ALA A 4 2.55 13.62 -27.30
C ALA A 4 3.82 13.55 -26.44
N TYR A 5 4.43 14.70 -26.15
CA TYR A 5 5.58 14.77 -25.25
C TYR A 5 5.23 14.37 -23.80
N ARG A 6 4.06 14.78 -23.28
CA ARG A 6 3.57 14.34 -21.97
C ARG A 6 3.30 12.84 -21.90
N LEU A 7 2.66 12.28 -22.92
CA LEU A 7 2.43 10.84 -23.05
C LEU A 7 3.76 10.07 -23.10
N TYR A 8 4.69 10.51 -23.94
CA TYR A 8 6.04 9.93 -24.01
C TYR A 8 6.72 9.94 -22.64
N ARG A 9 6.64 11.04 -21.89
CA ARG A 9 7.25 11.15 -20.55
C ARG A 9 6.61 10.20 -19.53
N LEU A 10 5.31 9.91 -19.64
CA LEU A 10 4.62 8.97 -18.75
C LEU A 10 5.02 7.52 -19.06
N PHE A 11 5.13 7.16 -20.33
CA PHE A 11 5.49 5.81 -20.75
C PHE A 11 7.01 5.56 -20.77
N LYS A 12 7.85 6.60 -20.70
CA LYS A 12 9.30 6.44 -20.62
C LYS A 12 9.68 5.84 -19.26
N VAL A 13 10.28 4.66 -19.30
CA VAL A 13 10.79 3.96 -18.11
C VAL A 13 11.93 4.80 -17.49
N PRO A 14 11.88 5.08 -16.17
CA PRO A 14 12.98 5.72 -15.46
C PRO A 14 14.28 4.92 -15.63
N PRO A 15 15.43 5.56 -15.87
CA PRO A 15 16.69 4.85 -16.11
C PRO A 15 17.07 3.92 -14.96
N GLU A 16 16.72 4.26 -13.72
CA GLU A 16 17.00 3.50 -12.51
C GLU A 16 16.20 2.19 -12.42
N LEU A 17 15.08 2.11 -13.14
CA LEU A 17 14.20 0.93 -13.15
C LEU A 17 14.44 0.05 -14.37
N LYS A 18 15.41 0.38 -15.23
CA LYS A 18 15.62 -0.30 -16.52
C LYS A 18 16.03 -1.76 -16.39
N ASP A 19 16.74 -2.10 -15.31
CA ASP A 19 17.28 -3.44 -15.11
C ASP A 19 16.26 -4.40 -14.49
N ILE A 20 15.14 -3.88 -13.98
CA ILE A 20 14.07 -4.69 -13.38
C ILE A 20 13.17 -5.27 -14.49
N PRO A 21 12.86 -6.59 -14.46
CA PRO A 21 11.93 -7.22 -15.39
C PRO A 21 10.58 -6.49 -15.47
N ALA A 22 10.10 -6.25 -16.68
CA ALA A 22 8.85 -5.53 -16.91
C ALA A 22 7.65 -6.47 -17.04
N ALA A 23 6.54 -6.10 -16.40
CA ALA A 23 5.26 -6.65 -16.80
C ALA A 23 4.90 -6.18 -18.23
N PRO A 24 4.28 -7.04 -19.06
CA PRO A 24 3.82 -6.65 -20.39
C PRO A 24 2.82 -5.47 -20.32
N LEU A 25 2.91 -4.53 -21.26
CA LEU A 25 1.97 -3.39 -21.34
C LEU A 25 0.51 -3.83 -21.51
N MET A 26 0.30 -4.99 -22.13
CA MET A 26 -1.05 -5.52 -22.31
C MET A 26 -1.65 -6.02 -20.99
N THR A 27 -0.82 -6.48 -20.07
CA THR A 27 -1.21 -6.81 -18.69
C THR A 27 -1.74 -5.57 -17.97
N PHE A 28 -1.15 -4.40 -18.18
CA PHE A 28 -1.64 -3.14 -17.58
C PHE A 28 -3.06 -2.78 -18.02
N ILE A 29 -3.35 -2.87 -19.32
CA ILE A 29 -4.69 -2.54 -19.84
C ILE A 29 -5.74 -3.53 -19.32
N ARG A 30 -5.41 -4.83 -19.26
CA ARG A 30 -6.29 -5.86 -18.68
C ARG A 30 -6.51 -5.62 -17.19
N TYR A 31 -5.44 -5.39 -16.44
CA TYR A 31 -5.45 -5.11 -15.01
C TYR A 31 -6.34 -3.90 -14.65
N ILE A 32 -6.31 -2.82 -15.42
CA ILE A 32 -7.16 -1.64 -15.19
C ILE A 32 -8.63 -1.93 -15.48
N LYS A 33 -8.93 -2.68 -16.55
CA LYS A 33 -10.32 -2.99 -16.95
C LYS A 33 -10.98 -4.02 -16.03
N ASP A 34 -10.16 -4.86 -15.42
CA ASP A 34 -10.61 -5.86 -14.48
C ASP A 34 -11.21 -5.20 -13.23
N LYS A 35 -12.40 -5.65 -12.81
CA LYS A 35 -13.15 -5.09 -11.67
C LYS A 35 -13.07 -5.95 -10.41
N ARG A 36 -12.37 -7.09 -10.46
CA ARG A 36 -12.17 -7.97 -9.29
C ARG A 36 -11.36 -7.30 -8.18
N SER A 37 -11.24 -7.98 -7.05
CA SER A 37 -10.44 -7.54 -5.92
C SER A 37 -8.97 -7.36 -6.34
N PHE A 38 -8.23 -6.53 -5.59
CA PHE A 38 -6.80 -6.34 -5.85
C PHE A 38 -6.00 -7.65 -5.72
N GLY A 39 -6.36 -8.51 -4.75
CA GLY A 39 -5.72 -9.80 -4.54
C GLY A 39 -5.81 -10.70 -5.76
N ASP A 40 -7.03 -10.97 -6.24
CA ASP A 40 -7.26 -11.85 -7.39
C ASP A 40 -6.56 -11.34 -8.66
N LYS A 41 -6.51 -10.01 -8.84
CA LYS A 41 -5.80 -9.39 -9.96
C LYS A 41 -4.30 -9.62 -9.88
N VAL A 42 -3.70 -9.38 -8.71
CA VAL A 42 -2.27 -9.58 -8.54
C VAL A 42 -1.91 -11.05 -8.74
N GLU A 43 -2.76 -11.94 -8.21
CA GLU A 43 -2.58 -13.39 -8.36
C GLU A 43 -2.60 -13.81 -9.84
N GLU A 44 -3.61 -13.39 -10.60
CA GLU A 44 -3.74 -13.79 -12.01
C GLU A 44 -2.68 -13.16 -12.92
N TYR A 45 -2.42 -11.87 -12.75
CA TYR A 45 -1.62 -11.11 -13.73
C TYR A 45 -0.13 -11.05 -13.41
N PHE A 46 0.24 -11.13 -12.13
CA PHE A 46 1.62 -10.84 -11.70
C PHE A 46 2.27 -11.96 -10.89
N GLN A 47 1.51 -12.88 -10.29
CA GLN A 47 2.07 -13.90 -9.39
C GLN A 47 3.16 -14.76 -10.04
N SER A 48 2.94 -15.21 -11.28
CA SER A 48 3.93 -16.01 -12.00
C SER A 48 5.26 -15.27 -12.15
N GLN A 49 5.23 -14.00 -12.58
CA GLN A 49 6.42 -13.18 -12.73
C GLN A 49 7.06 -12.79 -11.39
N LEU A 50 6.25 -12.58 -10.35
CA LEU A 50 6.72 -12.30 -8.99
C LEU A 50 7.42 -13.52 -8.38
N ASN A 51 6.92 -14.73 -8.65
CA ASN A 51 7.54 -15.97 -8.20
C ASN A 51 8.86 -16.24 -8.94
N GLU A 52 8.95 -15.91 -10.23
CA GLU A 52 10.15 -16.11 -11.05
C GLU A 52 11.26 -15.10 -10.73
N PHE A 53 10.93 -13.80 -10.75
CA PHE A 53 11.93 -12.73 -10.66
C PHE A 53 12.06 -12.12 -9.27
N GLY A 54 11.11 -12.37 -8.37
CA GLY A 54 11.06 -11.78 -7.02
C GLY A 54 10.66 -10.31 -6.98
N ALA A 55 10.90 -9.54 -8.04
CA ALA A 55 10.42 -8.18 -8.22
C ALA A 55 10.19 -7.87 -9.70
N ILE A 56 9.15 -7.08 -9.98
CA ILE A 56 8.79 -6.66 -11.34
C ILE A 56 8.47 -5.18 -11.36
N ARG A 57 8.78 -4.50 -12.47
CA ARG A 57 8.30 -3.14 -12.73
C ARG A 57 6.97 -3.18 -13.47
N VAL A 58 6.03 -2.38 -13.00
CA VAL A 58 4.66 -2.28 -13.52
C VAL A 58 4.31 -0.81 -13.68
N LEU A 59 3.69 -0.46 -14.81
CA LEU A 59 3.07 0.84 -14.97
C LEU A 59 1.72 0.81 -14.25
N THR A 60 1.44 1.75 -13.34
CA THR A 60 0.17 1.87 -12.62
C THR A 60 -0.43 3.26 -12.81
N HIS A 61 -1.62 3.51 -12.25
CA HIS A 61 -2.22 4.86 -12.22
C HIS A 61 -1.37 5.89 -11.44
N LEU A 62 -0.46 5.42 -10.56
CA LEU A 62 0.48 6.26 -9.83
C LEU A 62 1.76 6.55 -10.64
N GLY A 63 2.01 5.81 -11.71
CA GLY A 63 3.23 5.86 -12.52
C GLY A 63 3.98 4.53 -12.51
N TRP A 64 5.26 4.55 -12.87
CA TRP A 64 6.12 3.37 -12.79
C TRP A 64 6.32 2.97 -11.32
N THR A 65 5.95 1.73 -11.01
CA THR A 65 5.98 1.15 -9.66
C THR A 65 6.71 -0.18 -9.71
N VAL A 66 7.40 -0.55 -8.64
CA VAL A 66 8.00 -1.88 -8.48
C VAL A 66 7.14 -2.69 -7.55
N PHE A 67 6.65 -3.84 -8.02
CA PHE A 67 6.00 -4.84 -7.18
C PHE A 67 7.06 -5.83 -6.71
N ILE A 68 7.06 -6.13 -5.41
CA ILE A 68 8.03 -7.01 -4.77
C ILE A 68 7.26 -8.22 -4.23
N GLY A 69 7.62 -9.40 -4.70
CA GLY A 69 7.05 -10.68 -4.25
C GLY A 69 8.00 -11.48 -3.38
N SER A 70 9.32 -11.25 -3.49
CA SER A 70 10.31 -11.95 -2.67
C SER A 70 10.29 -11.46 -1.22
N PRO A 71 10.10 -12.37 -0.23
CA PRO A 71 10.13 -11.99 1.18
C PRO A 71 11.47 -11.35 1.61
N LYS A 72 12.58 -11.77 0.99
CA LYS A 72 13.91 -11.22 1.26
C LYS A 72 13.99 -9.75 0.85
N LEU A 73 13.55 -9.42 -0.36
CA LEU A 73 13.52 -8.05 -0.88
C LEU A 73 12.52 -7.18 -0.10
N CYS A 74 11.34 -7.72 0.23
CA CYS A 74 10.36 -7.01 1.07
C CYS A 74 10.94 -6.62 2.43
N LYS A 75 11.66 -7.55 3.08
CA LYS A 75 12.35 -7.28 4.35
C LYS A 75 13.41 -6.19 4.20
N GLU A 76 14.22 -6.27 3.15
CA GLU A 76 15.29 -5.30 2.87
C GLU A 76 14.72 -3.89 2.68
N VAL A 77 13.73 -3.74 1.78
CA VAL A 77 13.07 -2.46 1.49
C VAL A 77 12.39 -1.90 2.74
N SER A 78 11.74 -2.74 3.54
CA SER A 78 11.06 -2.31 4.76
C SER A 78 12.02 -1.90 5.88
N THR A 79 13.24 -2.46 5.90
CA THR A 79 14.25 -2.17 6.93
C THR A 79 15.02 -0.88 6.61
N LEU A 80 15.34 -0.67 5.32
CA LEU A 80 16.13 0.47 4.84
C LEU A 80 15.28 1.74 4.65
N SER A 81 14.58 2.15 5.71
CA SER A 81 13.69 3.33 5.73
C SER A 81 14.37 4.68 5.48
N ASN A 82 15.71 4.74 5.51
CA ASN A 82 16.51 5.90 5.12
C ASN A 82 16.74 6.00 3.60
N ILE A 83 16.56 4.88 2.87
CA ILE A 83 16.69 4.80 1.42
C ILE A 83 15.29 4.76 0.80
N PHE A 84 14.42 3.91 1.35
CA PHE A 84 13.04 3.74 0.91
C PHE A 84 12.09 4.44 1.87
N GLU A 85 11.82 5.71 1.60
CA GLU A 85 10.85 6.49 2.37
C GLU A 85 9.41 6.02 2.09
N LYS A 86 8.58 6.04 3.13
CA LYS A 86 7.14 5.85 2.96
C LYS A 86 6.53 7.01 2.19
N ILE A 87 5.42 6.74 1.51
CA ILE A 87 4.65 7.78 0.81
C ILE A 87 4.17 8.81 1.83
N VAL A 88 4.61 10.06 1.67
CA VAL A 88 4.11 11.17 2.46
C VAL A 88 2.77 11.63 1.88
N LEU A 89 1.68 11.43 2.63
CA LEU A 89 0.31 11.63 2.13
C LEU A 89 0.07 13.05 1.61
N ASN A 90 0.55 14.08 2.31
CA ASN A 90 0.40 15.47 1.90
C ASN A 90 1.18 15.86 0.62
N LYS A 91 2.19 15.06 0.22
CA LYS A 91 2.94 15.20 -1.04
C LYS A 91 2.44 14.25 -2.12
N SER A 92 1.52 13.34 -1.78
CA SER A 92 0.94 12.37 -2.69
C SER A 92 -0.28 12.95 -3.42
N LYS A 93 -0.81 12.22 -4.41
CA LYS A 93 -2.07 12.56 -5.09
C LYS A 93 -3.31 12.21 -4.26
N ALA A 94 -3.20 12.18 -2.93
CA ALA A 94 -4.33 11.92 -2.04
C ALA A 94 -5.40 13.01 -2.19
N SER A 95 -6.67 12.62 -2.11
CA SER A 95 -7.76 13.59 -2.20
C SER A 95 -7.82 14.47 -0.96
N PHE A 96 -8.28 15.71 -1.12
CA PHE A 96 -8.44 16.64 -0.01
C PHE A 96 -9.33 16.08 1.11
N ASN A 97 -10.45 15.44 0.75
CA ASN A 97 -11.34 14.83 1.73
C ASN A 97 -10.68 13.68 2.50
N PHE A 98 -9.84 12.89 1.82
CA PHE A 98 -9.09 11.83 2.48
C PHE A 98 -8.08 12.42 3.47
N LEU A 99 -7.30 13.42 3.06
CA LEU A 99 -6.34 14.11 3.93
C LEU A 99 -7.01 14.78 5.13
N ARG A 100 -8.20 15.38 4.94
CA ARG A 100 -8.99 15.95 6.03
C ARG A 100 -9.40 14.90 7.07
N PHE A 101 -9.72 13.69 6.63
CA PHE A 101 -10.13 12.61 7.52
C PHE A 101 -8.96 11.98 8.28
N VAL A 102 -7.88 11.64 7.58
CA VAL A 102 -6.71 10.96 8.19
C VAL A 102 -5.69 11.90 8.82
N GLY A 103 -5.78 13.20 8.51
CA GLY A 103 -4.80 14.21 8.89
C GLY A 103 -3.59 14.25 7.96
N ASP A 104 -2.91 15.40 7.95
CA ASP A 104 -1.74 15.64 7.09
C ASP A 104 -0.47 14.91 7.56
N SER A 105 -0.40 14.55 8.84
CA SER A 105 0.74 13.90 9.47
C SER A 105 0.27 12.74 10.36
N GLN A 106 0.71 11.53 10.03
CA GLN A 106 0.31 10.32 10.74
C GLN A 106 1.44 9.27 10.75
N VAL A 107 1.51 8.44 11.79
CA VAL A 107 2.66 7.55 12.08
C VAL A 107 2.95 6.50 11.00
N ALA A 108 1.96 6.10 10.23
CA ALA A 108 2.09 5.19 9.10
C ALA A 108 2.62 5.87 7.82
N SER A 109 2.57 7.20 7.66
CA SER A 109 3.10 7.91 6.47
C SER A 109 4.26 8.86 6.76
N THR A 110 4.53 9.18 8.03
CA THR A 110 5.70 9.97 8.40
C THR A 110 6.99 9.15 8.33
N ASN A 111 8.09 9.86 8.06
CA ASN A 111 9.44 9.31 7.98
C ASN A 111 10.38 10.02 8.96
N GLY A 112 11.59 9.49 9.15
CA GLY A 112 12.68 10.16 9.86
C GLY A 112 12.37 10.50 11.33
N GLN A 113 12.72 11.72 11.75
CA GLN A 113 12.58 12.17 13.14
C GLN A 113 11.13 12.35 13.58
N GLU A 114 10.26 12.84 12.68
CA GLU A 114 8.84 13.01 12.98
C GLU A 114 8.18 11.66 13.27
N TRP A 115 8.50 10.64 12.46
CA TRP A 115 8.06 9.27 12.73
C TRP A 115 8.53 8.75 14.09
N LYS A 116 9.81 8.98 14.45
CA LYS A 116 10.35 8.55 15.76
C LYS A 116 9.63 9.23 16.92
N LYS A 117 9.31 10.52 16.80
CA LYS A 117 8.56 11.30 17.80
C LYS A 117 7.15 10.73 17.99
N GLN A 118 6.42 10.51 16.90
CA GLN A 118 5.07 9.93 16.95
C GLN A 118 5.09 8.52 17.52
N ARG A 119 6.02 7.67 17.06
CA ARG A 119 6.17 6.30 17.56
C ARG A 119 6.51 6.24 19.06
N LYS A 120 7.31 7.18 19.57
CA LYS A 120 7.65 7.25 21.00
C LYS A 120 6.41 7.44 21.88
N ILE A 121 5.43 8.21 21.41
CA ILE A 121 4.18 8.46 22.12
C ILE A 121 3.23 7.26 21.99
N ILE A 122 3.17 6.66 20.79
CA ILE A 122 2.22 5.61 20.45
C ILE A 122 2.62 4.24 21.03
N ASN A 123 3.89 3.84 20.93
CA ASN A 123 4.35 2.51 21.36
C ASN A 123 3.91 2.13 22.80
N PRO A 124 4.02 3.00 23.82
CA PRO A 124 3.57 2.67 25.17
C PRO A 124 2.07 2.34 25.26
N ILE A 125 1.23 3.04 24.49
CA ILE A 125 -0.22 2.84 24.46
C ILE A 125 -0.55 1.45 23.91
N PHE A 126 0.24 0.95 22.96
CA PHE A 126 0.01 -0.36 22.34
C PHE A 126 0.72 -1.51 23.07
N ASN A 127 1.78 -1.23 23.82
CA ASN A 127 2.55 -2.23 24.58
C ASN A 127 2.08 -2.41 26.03
N GLN A 128 1.15 -1.60 26.52
CA GLN A 128 0.50 -1.83 27.81
C GLN A 128 -0.41 -3.07 27.73
N THR A 129 -0.64 -3.73 28.85
CA THR A 129 -1.62 -4.83 28.91
C THR A 129 -3.01 -4.26 28.66
N TRP A 130 -3.67 -4.75 27.62
CA TRP A 130 -5.04 -4.35 27.30
C TRP A 130 -6.00 -5.18 28.14
N SER A 131 -7.13 -4.58 28.55
CA SER A 131 -8.20 -5.33 29.21
C SER A 131 -8.85 -6.26 28.17
N THR A 132 -8.48 -7.54 28.20
CA THR A 132 -9.12 -8.56 27.35
C THR A 132 -10.61 -8.69 27.66
N GLU A 133 -11.01 -8.39 28.89
CA GLU A 133 -12.41 -8.33 29.32
C GLU A 133 -13.18 -7.24 28.58
N MET A 134 -12.61 -6.04 28.42
CA MET A 134 -13.25 -4.95 27.67
C MET A 134 -13.59 -5.38 26.24
N PHE A 135 -12.62 -5.98 25.53
CA PHE A 135 -12.86 -6.47 24.17
C PHE A 135 -13.82 -7.66 24.14
N GLY A 136 -13.71 -8.57 25.11
CA GLY A 136 -14.60 -9.72 25.23
C GLY A 136 -16.06 -9.29 25.37
N ASN A 137 -16.33 -8.36 26.29
CA ASN A 137 -17.68 -7.84 26.51
C ASN A 137 -18.20 -7.12 25.26
N SER A 138 -17.41 -6.25 24.63
CA SER A 138 -17.84 -5.57 23.39
C SER A 138 -18.13 -6.53 22.23
N VAL A 139 -17.40 -7.65 22.14
CA VAL A 139 -17.66 -8.68 21.13
C VAL A 139 -18.91 -9.48 21.48
N GLN A 140 -19.13 -9.81 22.76
CA GLN A 140 -20.35 -10.46 23.22
C GLN A 140 -21.58 -9.59 22.95
N ASP A 141 -21.53 -8.31 23.32
CA ASP A 141 -22.61 -7.35 23.04
C ASP A 141 -22.95 -7.31 21.53
N LEU A 142 -21.94 -7.35 20.65
CA LEU A 142 -22.17 -7.39 19.20
C LEU A 142 -22.85 -8.68 18.75
N ILE A 143 -22.43 -9.84 19.29
CA ILE A 143 -23.01 -11.14 18.96
C ILE A 143 -24.46 -11.20 19.44
N ASP A 144 -24.74 -10.76 20.67
CA ASP A 144 -26.08 -10.75 21.25
C ASP A 144 -27.04 -9.88 20.42
N GLU A 145 -26.58 -8.72 19.93
CA GLU A 145 -27.38 -7.87 19.04
C GLU A 145 -27.58 -8.51 17.65
N TRP A 146 -26.62 -9.26 17.12
CA TRP A 146 -26.81 -10.02 15.88
C TRP A 146 -27.83 -11.15 16.04
N GLU A 147 -27.78 -11.91 17.13
CA GLU A 147 -28.73 -12.99 17.39
C GLU A 147 -30.17 -12.47 17.52
N LYS A 148 -30.36 -11.30 18.15
CA LYS A 148 -31.67 -10.64 18.21
C LYS A 148 -32.20 -10.25 16.83
N MET A 149 -31.32 -9.81 15.91
CA MET A 149 -31.71 -9.43 14.55
C MET A 149 -32.01 -10.62 13.63
N GLU A 150 -31.47 -11.82 13.91
CA GLU A 150 -31.78 -13.04 13.15
C GLU A 150 -33.04 -13.78 13.64
N GLY A 151 -33.50 -13.45 14.86
CA GLY A 151 -34.69 -14.03 15.48
C GLY A 151 -36.03 -13.33 15.14
N ASP A 152 -35.99 -12.22 14.39
CA ASP A 152 -37.13 -11.49 13.80
C ASP A 152 -37.21 -11.71 12.27
#